data_AF-A0A068RW35-F1
#
_entry.id   AF-A0A068RW35-F1
#
_cell.length_a   1.000
_cell.length_b   1.000
_cell.length_c   1.000
_cell.angle_alpha   90.00
_cell.angle_beta   90.00
_cell.angle_gamma   90.00
#
_symmetry.space_group_name_H-M   'P 1'
#
loop_
_entity.id
_entity.type
_entity.pdbx_description
1 polymer ?
#
loop_
_entity_poly.entity_id
_entity_poly.type
_entity_poly.pdbx_seq_one_letter_code
_entity_poly.pdbx_strand_id
1 'polypeptide(L)'
;MRSASIREELEAITSSYDYGIVPGSATAFHLDEAMGFGRVDLTLLEGVMVIIEVNQQGYKVVSQSALFCGPAAEQATKTIEGYMDHPFETVENLLMSISPLFAERFRQVLCQKLDNINNQSAPSSTPAQTEDLTASTTFHNFDPVLPPSSSPAQPPPPQQQQELYPTSHSFLHQPPTMFE
;
A
#
# COMPACT_ATOMS: atom_id res chain seq x y z
N MET A 1 -1.79 11.98 -21.53
CA MET A 1 -2.59 10.80 -21.94
C MET A 1 -2.20 9.67 -21.01
N ARG A 2 -3.12 9.16 -20.18
CA ARG A 2 -2.88 7.90 -19.45
C ARG A 2 -3.06 6.77 -20.45
N SER A 3 -2.01 6.01 -20.71
CA SER A 3 -2.03 4.85 -21.61
C SER A 3 -2.16 3.52 -20.86
N ALA A 4 -2.07 3.55 -19.53
CA ALA A 4 -2.25 2.37 -18.71
C ALA A 4 -3.74 2.00 -18.60
N SER A 5 -4.01 0.71 -18.60
CA SER A 5 -5.34 0.17 -18.30
C SER A 5 -5.71 0.40 -16.83
N ILE A 6 -7.00 0.49 -16.52
CA ILE A 6 -7.46 0.62 -15.13
C ILE A 6 -6.95 -0.53 -14.25
N ARG A 7 -6.81 -1.75 -14.80
CA ARG A 7 -6.23 -2.88 -14.09
C ARG A 7 -4.77 -2.62 -13.68
N GLU A 8 -3.94 -2.15 -14.61
CA GLU A 8 -2.54 -1.82 -14.33
C GLU A 8 -2.41 -0.71 -13.29
N GLU A 9 -3.27 0.31 -13.35
CA GLU A 9 -3.30 1.39 -12.35
C GLU A 9 -3.66 0.86 -10.96
N LEU A 10 -4.66 -0.02 -10.85
CA LEU A 10 -5.01 -0.65 -9.57
C LEU A 10 -3.86 -1.49 -9.02
N GLU A 11 -3.19 -2.29 -9.86
CA GLU A 11 -2.03 -3.10 -9.46
C GLU A 11 -0.86 -2.23 -9.02
N ALA A 12 -0.58 -1.14 -9.75
CA ALA A 12 0.44 -0.16 -9.38
C ALA A 12 0.14 0.45 -8.00
N ILE A 13 -1.12 0.81 -7.71
CA ILE A 13 -1.50 1.34 -6.39
C ILE A 13 -1.25 0.32 -5.28
N THR A 14 -1.60 -0.95 -5.50
CA THR A 14 -1.46 -1.99 -4.47
C THR A 14 -0.01 -2.30 -4.08
N SER A 15 0.97 -1.92 -4.92
CA SER A 15 2.39 -2.25 -4.72
C SER A 15 3.30 -1.03 -4.52
N SER A 16 2.93 0.14 -5.04
CA SER A 16 3.85 1.29 -5.10
C SER A 16 3.89 2.12 -3.83
N TYR A 17 2.85 2.08 -2.99
CA TYR A 17 2.66 3.04 -1.91
C TYR A 17 2.86 2.49 -0.49
N ASP A 18 3.28 1.24 -0.34
CA ASP A 18 3.46 0.56 0.96
C ASP A 18 4.37 1.32 1.95
N TYR A 19 5.25 2.21 1.48
CA TYR A 19 6.11 3.02 2.34
C TYR A 19 5.37 4.15 3.08
N GLY A 20 4.18 4.55 2.60
CA GLY A 20 3.41 5.70 3.08
C GLY A 20 2.00 5.35 3.58
N ILE A 21 1.61 4.08 3.47
CA ILE A 21 0.35 3.54 3.98
C ILE A 21 0.65 2.37 4.92
N VAL A 22 -0.38 1.76 5.52
CA VAL A 22 -0.18 0.49 6.24
C VAL A 22 0.24 -0.59 5.24
N PRO A 23 1.42 -1.22 5.40
CA PRO A 23 1.93 -2.19 4.41
C PRO A 23 0.96 -3.35 4.17
N GLY A 24 0.72 -3.67 2.89
CA GLY A 24 -0.19 -4.75 2.50
C GLY A 24 -1.67 -4.47 2.79
N SER A 25 -2.04 -3.23 3.12
CA SER A 25 -3.45 -2.86 3.33
C SER A 25 -4.19 -2.50 2.04
N ALA A 26 -3.47 -2.23 0.94
CA ALA A 26 -4.08 -1.83 -0.31
C ALA A 26 -4.65 -3.03 -1.08
N THR A 27 -5.96 -3.06 -1.34
CA THR A 27 -6.60 -4.15 -2.09
C THR A 27 -7.57 -3.62 -3.14
N ALA A 28 -7.42 -4.07 -4.38
CA ALA A 28 -8.41 -3.79 -5.42
C ALA A 28 -9.62 -4.73 -5.24
N PHE A 29 -10.81 -4.18 -4.99
CA PHE A 29 -12.01 -4.98 -4.71
C PHE A 29 -13.13 -4.80 -5.75
N HIS A 30 -13.01 -3.82 -6.65
CA HIS A 30 -13.98 -3.61 -7.73
C HIS A 30 -13.28 -3.17 -9.01
N LEU A 31 -13.64 -3.78 -10.14
CA LEU A 31 -13.16 -3.41 -11.47
C LEU A 31 -14.32 -3.53 -12.44
N ASP A 32 -14.67 -2.42 -13.07
CA ASP A 32 -15.63 -2.35 -14.16
C ASP A 32 -14.92 -1.83 -15.41
N GLU A 33 -14.45 -2.75 -16.25
CA GLU A 33 -13.77 -2.42 -17.50
C GLU A 33 -14.72 -1.79 -18.54
N ALA A 34 -16.02 -2.08 -18.48
CA ALA A 34 -17.00 -1.54 -19.42
C ALA A 34 -17.28 -0.07 -19.15
N MET A 35 -17.35 0.30 -17.87
CA MET A 35 -17.53 1.69 -17.43
C MET A 35 -16.19 2.44 -17.27
N GLY A 36 -15.07 1.72 -17.30
CA GLY A 36 -13.73 2.29 -17.22
C GLY A 36 -13.39 2.85 -15.84
N PHE A 37 -13.83 2.19 -14.77
CA PHE A 37 -13.45 2.55 -13.41
C PHE A 37 -13.14 1.33 -12.54
N GLY A 38 -12.42 1.57 -11.47
CA GLY A 38 -12.08 0.57 -10.46
C GLY A 38 -12.07 1.17 -9.07
N ARG A 39 -12.07 0.32 -8.04
CA ARG A 39 -11.95 0.74 -6.65
C ARG A 39 -10.91 -0.07 -5.91
N VAL A 40 -10.15 0.65 -5.11
CA VAL A 40 -9.14 0.13 -4.21
C VAL A 40 -9.45 0.64 -2.80
N ASP A 41 -9.40 -0.23 -1.82
CA ASP A 41 -9.34 0.18 -0.42
C ASP A 41 -7.88 0.20 0.03
N LEU A 42 -7.53 1.11 0.94
CA LEU A 42 -6.23 1.12 1.60
C LEU A 42 -6.37 1.74 2.98
N THR A 43 -5.41 1.46 3.86
CA THR A 43 -5.38 2.03 5.21
C THR A 43 -4.24 3.03 5.35
N LEU A 44 -4.57 4.27 5.68
CA LEU A 44 -3.59 5.32 5.96
C LEU A 44 -2.86 5.06 7.29
N LEU A 45 -1.66 5.61 7.45
CA LEU A 45 -0.86 5.48 8.68
C LEU A 45 -1.55 6.11 9.90
N GLU A 46 -2.47 7.04 9.66
CA GLU A 46 -3.31 7.67 10.68
C GLU A 46 -4.42 6.75 11.19
N GLY A 47 -4.61 5.56 10.62
CA GLY A 47 -5.66 4.63 11.04
C GLY A 47 -6.99 4.81 10.36
N VAL A 48 -7.01 5.47 9.21
CA VAL A 48 -8.23 5.68 8.44
C VAL A 48 -8.17 4.80 7.20
N MET A 49 -9.15 3.90 7.07
CA MET A 49 -9.39 3.18 5.82
C MET A 49 -10.06 4.14 4.84
N VAL A 50 -9.60 4.18 3.60
CA VAL A 50 -10.22 4.95 2.53
C VAL A 50 -10.50 4.06 1.33
N ILE A 51 -11.60 4.35 0.64
CA ILE A 51 -11.91 3.76 -0.66
C ILE A 51 -11.64 4.81 -1.72
N ILE A 52 -10.75 4.47 -2.65
CA ILE A 52 -10.38 5.33 -3.77
C ILE A 52 -11.01 4.76 -5.04
N GLU A 53 -11.75 5.59 -5.76
CA GLU A 53 -12.20 5.30 -7.11
C GLU A 53 -11.15 5.78 -8.11
N VAL A 54 -10.78 4.88 -9.02
CA VAL A 54 -9.85 5.11 -10.13
C VAL A 54 -10.67 5.15 -11.41
N ASN A 55 -10.60 6.25 -12.16
CA ASN A 55 -11.29 6.36 -13.44
C ASN A 55 -10.47 7.23 -14.42
N GLN A 56 -11.03 7.47 -15.62
CA GLN A 56 -10.37 8.29 -16.64
C GLN A 56 -10.15 9.76 -16.23
N GLN A 57 -10.93 10.29 -15.28
CA GLN A 57 -10.79 11.67 -14.80
C GLN A 57 -9.71 11.81 -13.73
N GLY A 58 -9.41 10.73 -12.99
CA GLY A 58 -8.52 10.85 -11.86
C GLY A 58 -8.69 9.78 -10.80
N TYR A 59 -8.22 10.16 -9.62
CA TYR A 59 -8.34 9.43 -8.36
C TYR A 59 -9.20 10.27 -7.42
N LYS A 60 -10.21 9.69 -6.80
CA LYS A 60 -11.01 10.40 -5.80
C LYS A 60 -11.38 9.47 -4.66
N VAL A 61 -11.55 10.03 -3.47
CA VAL A 61 -12.02 9.26 -2.32
C VAL A 61 -13.54 9.24 -2.35
N VAL A 62 -14.11 8.04 -2.25
CA VAL A 62 -15.58 7.82 -2.26
C VAL A 62 -16.10 7.36 -0.90
N SER A 63 -15.22 6.90 -0.01
CA SER A 63 -15.60 6.51 1.35
C SER A 63 -14.38 6.56 2.27
N GLN A 64 -14.63 6.74 3.56
CA GLN A 64 -13.62 6.68 4.61
C GLN A 64 -14.21 6.07 5.88
N SER A 65 -13.37 5.39 6.66
CA SER A 65 -13.73 4.81 7.95
C SER A 65 -12.53 4.81 8.89
N ALA A 66 -12.66 5.48 10.04
CA ALA A 66 -11.64 5.44 11.08
C ALA A 66 -11.64 4.06 11.78
N LEU A 67 -10.50 3.38 11.80
CA LEU A 67 -10.33 2.07 12.40
C LEU A 67 -10.04 2.14 13.91
N PHE A 68 -9.50 3.27 14.37
CA PHE A 68 -9.26 3.53 15.78
C PHE A 68 -9.60 4.97 16.14
N CYS A 69 -9.98 5.17 17.40
CA CYS A 69 -10.26 6.49 17.95
C CYS A 69 -8.94 7.09 18.46
N GLY A 70 -8.42 8.09 17.75
CA GLY A 70 -7.20 8.79 18.11
C GLY A 70 -7.10 10.14 17.42
N PRO A 71 -6.33 11.09 17.96
CA PRO A 71 -6.28 12.46 17.45
C PRO A 71 -5.79 12.54 16.00
N ALA A 72 -4.85 11.67 15.61
CA ALA A 72 -4.38 11.58 14.23
C ALA A 72 -5.47 11.10 13.26
N ALA A 73 -6.21 10.06 13.65
CA ALA A 73 -7.32 9.52 12.86
C ALA A 73 -8.44 10.56 12.70
N GLU A 74 -8.82 11.25 13.79
CA GLU A 74 -9.85 12.30 13.76
C GLU A 74 -9.45 13.47 12.86
N GLN A 75 -8.19 13.90 12.91
CA GLN A 75 -7.69 14.96 12.05
C GLN A 75 -7.70 14.53 10.58
N ALA A 76 -7.20 13.32 10.28
CA ALA A 76 -7.19 12.78 8.92
C ALA A 76 -8.62 12.63 8.37
N THR A 77 -9.56 12.10 9.16
CA THR A 77 -10.97 12.00 8.78
C THR A 77 -11.55 13.36 8.38
N LYS A 78 -11.33 14.41 9.19
CA LYS A 78 -11.78 15.78 8.86
C LYS A 78 -11.15 16.30 7.57
N THR A 79 -9.87 16.03 7.35
CA THR A 79 -9.19 16.41 6.11
C THR A 79 -9.80 15.67 4.92
N ILE A 80 -10.00 14.35 5.02
CA ILE A 80 -10.58 13.51 3.98
C ILE A 80 -11.99 13.98 3.62
N GLU A 81 -12.82 14.34 4.62
CA GLU A 81 -14.17 14.89 4.40
C GLU A 81 -14.15 16.13 3.49
N GLY A 82 -13.13 16.98 3.61
CA GLY A 82 -12.94 18.16 2.74
C GLY A 82 -12.55 17.83 1.30
N TYR A 83 -12.12 16.59 1.02
CA TYR A 83 -11.67 16.12 -0.29
C TYR A 83 -12.52 14.96 -0.84
N MET A 84 -13.64 14.63 -0.19
CA MET A 84 -14.60 13.64 -0.71
C MET A 84 -15.06 14.04 -2.11
N ASP A 85 -15.11 13.06 -3.02
CA ASP A 85 -15.51 13.23 -4.42
C ASP A 85 -14.68 14.24 -5.25
N HIS A 86 -13.60 14.79 -4.69
CA HIS A 86 -12.70 15.67 -5.41
C HIS A 86 -11.69 14.85 -6.24
N PRO A 87 -11.63 15.03 -7.57
CA PRO A 87 -10.70 14.29 -8.42
C PRO A 87 -9.27 14.85 -8.32
N PHE A 88 -8.30 13.95 -8.31
CA PHE A 88 -6.87 14.22 -8.32
C PHE A 88 -6.20 13.59 -9.55
N GLU A 89 -5.17 14.26 -10.05
CA GLU A 89 -4.40 13.80 -11.22
C GLU A 89 -3.50 12.61 -10.90
N THR A 90 -2.98 12.49 -9.69
CA THR A 90 -2.13 11.39 -9.27
C THR A 90 -2.52 10.88 -7.88
N VAL A 91 -2.20 9.62 -7.61
CA VAL A 91 -2.45 9.00 -6.30
C VAL A 91 -1.58 9.67 -5.24
N GLU A 92 -0.35 10.06 -5.58
CA GLU A 92 0.53 10.82 -4.69
C GLU A 92 -0.10 12.15 -4.28
N ASN A 93 -0.66 12.91 -5.23
CA ASN A 93 -1.29 14.20 -4.93
C ASN A 93 -2.51 14.01 -4.02
N LEU A 94 -3.28 12.95 -4.25
CA LEU A 94 -4.38 12.58 -3.37
C LEU A 94 -3.86 12.24 -1.96
N LEU A 95 -2.93 11.30 -1.84
CA LEU A 95 -2.40 10.82 -0.56
C LEU A 95 -1.68 11.92 0.22
N MET A 96 -0.92 12.79 -0.45
CA MET A 96 -0.30 13.98 0.18
C MET A 96 -1.33 14.96 0.73
N SER A 97 -2.52 15.04 0.12
CA SER A 97 -3.58 15.96 0.56
C SER A 97 -4.37 15.40 1.75
N ILE A 98 -4.56 14.07 1.81
CA ILE A 98 -5.42 13.44 2.82
C ILE A 98 -4.66 12.79 3.99
N SER A 99 -3.35 12.55 3.85
CA SER A 99 -2.52 11.87 4.86
C SER A 99 -1.23 12.69 5.13
N PRO A 100 -1.21 13.49 6.20
CA PRO A 100 0.01 14.16 6.66
C PRO A 100 1.19 13.21 6.89
N LEU A 101 0.92 11.98 7.39
CA LEU A 101 1.97 10.98 7.61
C LEU A 101 2.52 10.43 6.30
N PHE A 102 1.68 10.23 5.28
CA PHE A 102 2.14 9.88 3.94
C PHE A 102 3.08 10.95 3.39
N ALA A 103 2.69 12.23 3.49
CA ALA A 103 3.51 13.35 3.02
C ALA A 103 4.86 13.42 3.72
N GLU A 104 4.89 13.17 5.04
CA GLU A 104 6.14 13.09 5.79
C GLU A 104 7.03 11.93 5.31
N ARG A 105 6.47 10.73 5.14
CA ARG A 105 7.21 9.56 4.64
C ARG A 105 7.74 9.76 3.24
N PHE A 106 6.94 10.34 2.36
CA PHE A 106 7.37 10.67 1.00
C PHE A 106 8.59 11.60 1.02
N ARG A 107 8.56 12.67 1.81
CA ARG A 107 9.70 13.58 1.97
C ARG A 107 10.94 12.87 2.53
N GLN A 108 10.78 12.01 3.53
CA GLN A 108 11.88 11.22 4.10
C GLN A 108 12.55 10.32 3.04
N VAL A 109 11.74 9.62 2.24
CA VAL A 109 12.24 8.76 1.14
C VAL A 109 12.97 9.59 0.09
N LEU A 110 12.49 10.78 -0.25
CA LEU A 110 13.18 11.68 -1.18
C LEU A 110 14.53 12.15 -0.63
N CYS A 111 14.60 12.59 0.62
CA CYS A 111 15.85 13.00 1.26
C CYS A 111 16.87 11.85 1.27
N GLN A 112 16.44 10.65 1.67
CA GLN A 112 17.31 9.47 1.71
C GLN A 112 17.87 9.12 0.32
N LYS A 113 17.04 9.22 -0.74
CA LYS A 113 17.49 8.99 -2.12
C LYS A 113 18.55 10.00 -2.55
N LEU A 114 18.40 11.28 -2.19
CA LEU A 114 19.37 12.33 -2.51
C LEU A 114 20.70 12.10 -1.77
N ASP A 115 20.66 11.73 -0.50
CA ASP A 115 21.86 11.43 0.29
C ASP A 115 22.64 10.24 -0.29
N ASN A 116 21.92 9.22 -0.76
CA ASN A 116 22.53 8.05 -1.40
C ASN A 116 23.27 8.40 -2.70
N ILE A 117 22.74 9.32 -3.51
CA ILE A 117 23.38 9.79 -4.74
C ILE A 117 24.65 10.59 -4.41
N ASN A 118 24.55 11.50 -3.44
CA ASN A 118 25.70 12.32 -3.01
C ASN A 118 26.85 11.45 -2.49
N ASN A 119 26.53 10.40 -1.73
CA ASN A 119 27.53 9.49 -1.16
C ASN A 119 28.12 8.49 -2.21
N GLN A 120 27.39 8.15 -3.27
CA GLN A 120 27.91 7.31 -4.38
C GLN A 120 28.80 8.08 -5.36
N SER A 121 28.79 9.41 -5.31
CA SER A 121 29.56 10.27 -6.23
C SER A 121 31.05 10.35 -5.89
N ALA A 122 31.54 9.63 -4.88
CA ALA A 122 32.97 9.52 -4.59
C ALA A 122 33.61 8.45 -5.52
N PRO A 123 34.37 8.84 -6.56
CA PRO A 123 35.03 7.89 -7.42
C PRO A 123 36.06 7.11 -6.60
N SER A 124 35.90 5.79 -6.52
CA SER A 124 37.00 4.89 -6.22
C SER A 124 38.05 5.06 -7.31
N SER A 125 39.09 5.85 -7.03
CA SER A 125 40.31 5.87 -7.81
C SER A 125 40.95 4.49 -7.74
N THR A 126 40.73 3.68 -8.77
CA THR A 126 41.45 2.42 -8.98
C THR A 126 42.93 2.75 -9.17
N PRO A 127 43.85 2.30 -8.29
CA PRO A 127 45.27 2.34 -8.61
C PRO A 127 45.52 1.41 -9.79
N ALA A 128 46.16 1.95 -10.83
CA ALA A 128 46.63 1.19 -11.98
C ALA A 128 47.54 0.05 -11.54
N GLN A 129 47.07 -1.19 -11.65
CA GLN A 129 47.94 -2.36 -11.68
C GLN A 129 48.17 -2.76 -13.13
N THR A 130 49.38 -2.43 -13.58
CA THR A 130 50.04 -2.98 -14.75
C THR A 130 50.44 -4.41 -14.42
N GLU A 131 49.72 -5.41 -14.94
CA GLU A 131 50.23 -6.79 -15.00
C GLU A 131 49.96 -7.38 -16.39
N ASP A 132 51.01 -7.21 -17.21
CA ASP A 132 51.66 -8.17 -18.10
C ASP A 132 50.87 -9.37 -18.63
N LEU A 133 50.86 -9.49 -19.96
CA LEU A 133 50.39 -10.64 -20.71
C LEU A 133 51.35 -11.84 -20.55
N THR A 134 50.89 -12.98 -20.05
CA THR A 134 51.30 -14.28 -20.60
C THR A 134 50.21 -15.34 -20.45
N ALA A 135 49.97 -16.05 -21.56
CA ALA A 135 49.02 -17.15 -21.69
C ALA A 135 49.48 -18.41 -20.95
N SER A 136 48.54 -19.19 -20.40
CA SER A 136 48.47 -20.66 -20.53
C SER A 136 47.35 -21.28 -19.69
N THR A 137 46.51 -22.06 -20.36
CA THR A 137 46.21 -23.47 -20.03
C THR A 137 45.79 -23.82 -18.60
N THR A 138 44.54 -24.29 -18.43
CA THR A 138 44.21 -25.70 -18.01
C THR A 138 42.81 -25.78 -17.38
N PHE A 139 42.01 -26.68 -17.95
CA PHE A 139 40.75 -27.22 -17.44
C PHE A 139 40.93 -28.02 -16.14
N HIS A 140 40.11 -27.79 -15.12
CA HIS A 140 39.63 -28.78 -14.10
C HIS A 140 38.32 -28.20 -13.49
N ASN A 141 37.11 -28.77 -13.59
CA ASN A 141 36.57 -30.12 -13.33
C ASN A 141 36.26 -30.38 -11.83
N PHE A 142 34.95 -30.55 -11.52
CA PHE A 142 34.29 -31.15 -10.32
C PHE A 142 34.36 -30.36 -8.99
N ASP A 143 33.36 -30.33 -8.09
CA ASP A 143 31.99 -30.85 -7.95
C ASP A 143 31.32 -30.06 -6.77
N PRO A 144 30.01 -30.20 -6.50
CA PRO A 144 29.19 -29.34 -5.65
C PRO A 144 29.07 -29.85 -4.19
N VAL A 145 28.75 -28.95 -3.26
CA VAL A 145 28.13 -29.31 -1.97
C VAL A 145 27.09 -28.26 -1.57
N LEU A 146 25.82 -28.70 -1.60
CA LEU A 146 24.67 -28.09 -0.95
C LEU A 146 24.81 -28.17 0.58
N PRO A 147 24.48 -27.12 1.35
CA PRO A 147 24.05 -27.27 2.73
C PRO A 147 22.52 -27.47 2.82
N PRO A 148 22.03 -28.28 3.78
CA PRO A 148 20.63 -28.69 3.89
C PRO A 148 19.71 -27.59 4.44
N SER A 149 18.49 -27.58 3.91
CA SER A 149 17.32 -26.83 4.39
C SER A 149 17.03 -27.10 5.86
N SER A 150 16.98 -26.03 6.65
CA SER A 150 16.44 -26.05 8.02
C SER A 150 15.09 -25.33 8.02
N SER A 151 14.02 -26.10 7.95
CA SER A 151 12.64 -25.62 8.12
C SER A 151 12.38 -25.31 9.60
N PRO A 152 11.97 -24.08 9.97
CA PRO A 152 11.41 -23.81 11.28
C PRO A 152 9.95 -24.32 11.36
N ALA A 153 9.63 -24.87 12.53
CA ALA A 153 8.42 -25.57 12.87
C ALA A 153 7.13 -24.76 12.62
N GLN A 154 6.15 -25.43 12.00
CA GLN A 154 4.80 -24.95 11.81
C GLN A 154 4.07 -24.92 13.18
N PRO A 155 3.49 -23.79 13.61
CA PRO A 155 2.69 -23.72 14.83
C PRO A 155 1.36 -24.47 14.67
N PRO A 156 0.80 -25.02 15.77
CA PRO A 156 -0.46 -25.74 15.74
C PRO A 156 -1.64 -24.82 15.37
N PRO A 157 -2.67 -25.33 14.67
CA PRO A 157 -3.86 -24.56 14.35
C PRO A 157 -4.64 -24.20 15.63
N PRO A 158 -5.22 -22.98 15.72
CA PRO A 158 -6.06 -22.60 16.84
C PRO A 158 -7.32 -23.48 16.88
N GLN A 159 -7.58 -24.03 18.06
CA GLN A 159 -8.81 -24.75 18.36
C GLN A 159 -10.00 -23.81 18.17
N GLN A 160 -10.95 -24.21 17.31
CA GLN A 160 -12.25 -23.58 17.20
C GLN A 160 -12.99 -23.75 18.54
N GLN A 161 -13.04 -22.68 19.34
CA GLN A 161 -14.06 -22.55 20.37
C GLN A 161 -15.36 -22.15 19.66
N GLN A 162 -16.28 -23.11 19.57
CA GLN A 162 -17.69 -22.88 19.29
C GLN A 162 -18.28 -22.09 20.45
N GLU A 163 -18.40 -20.76 20.32
CA GLU A 163 -19.28 -19.99 21.18
C GLU A 163 -20.72 -20.11 20.65
N LEU A 164 -21.45 -21.06 21.25
CA LEU A 164 -22.90 -21.06 21.31
C LEU A 164 -23.36 -19.79 22.02
N TYR A 165 -24.03 -18.88 21.32
CA TYR A 165 -24.96 -17.96 21.99
C TYR A 165 -26.35 -17.97 21.34
N PRO A 166 -27.40 -17.87 22.19
CA PRO A 166 -28.76 -18.24 21.84
C PRO A 166 -29.57 -17.12 21.18
N THR A 167 -30.49 -17.59 20.35
CA THR A 167 -31.74 -16.97 19.93
C THR A 167 -32.46 -16.24 21.06
N SER A 168 -32.76 -14.95 20.85
CA SER A 168 -33.76 -14.11 21.55
C SER A 168 -33.58 -12.68 21.01
N HIS A 169 -34.57 -11.87 20.65
CA HIS A 169 -35.98 -11.83 20.99
C HIS A 169 -36.65 -10.90 19.98
N SER A 170 -37.79 -11.31 19.42
CA SER A 170 -38.69 -10.43 18.68
C SER A 170 -39.25 -9.37 19.63
N PHE A 171 -39.23 -8.09 19.22
CA PHE A 171 -40.12 -7.09 19.80
C PHE A 171 -40.87 -6.30 18.73
N LEU A 172 -42.19 -6.43 18.88
CA LEU A 172 -43.32 -5.88 18.16
C LEU A 172 -43.41 -4.34 18.25
N HIS A 173 -43.88 -3.73 17.17
CA HIS A 173 -44.92 -2.68 17.09
C HIS A 173 -44.74 -1.32 17.82
N GLN A 174 -44.80 -0.21 17.06
CA GLN A 174 -46.01 0.65 16.97
C GLN A 174 -45.92 1.77 15.88
N PRO A 175 -47.07 2.33 15.44
CA PRO A 175 -47.27 3.05 14.16
C PRO A 175 -47.24 4.61 14.29
N PRO A 176 -47.53 5.39 13.22
CA PRO A 176 -47.13 6.80 13.12
C PRO A 176 -48.16 7.79 13.68
N THR A 177 -47.67 8.89 14.24
CA THR A 177 -48.44 10.11 14.54
C THR A 177 -48.58 10.97 13.29
N MET A 178 -49.81 11.15 12.81
CA MET A 178 -50.19 12.32 11.99
C MET A 178 -50.61 13.44 12.93
N PHE A 179 -50.12 14.65 12.69
CA PHE A 179 -50.70 15.88 13.24
C PHE A 179 -51.08 16.81 12.08
N GLU A 180 -52.22 17.46 12.29
CA GLU A 180 -53.01 18.33 11.41
C GLU A 180 -52.26 19.51 10.77
#